data_AF-A0AA88U702-F1
#
_entry.id   AF-A0AA88U702-F1
#
_cell.length_a   1.000
_cell.length_b   1.000
_cell.length_c   1.000
_cell.angle_alpha   90.00
_cell.angle_beta   90.00
_cell.angle_gamma   90.00
#
_symmetry.space_group_name_H-M   'P 1'
#
loop_
_entity.id
_entity.type
_entity.pdbx_description
1 polymer ?
#
loop_
_entity_poly.entity_id
_entity_poly.type
_entity_poly.pdbx_seq_one_letter_code
_entity_poly.pdbx_strand_id
1 'polypeptide(L)'
;MEPDVSIDTSAMIRTAVLPIGPIPLPLFRDYASMLSPFCKIELSSISSFYTEHQKSPFANQPWDSGGSGLRFKFVVGGSPPSPWEDFQSNRKTLAVIGICHCPSSPDLAAVADQFAAACKAYSSSLVQRCFAFCPGDSQLEDDSKKGGNLILFPPADRQTQEFHLQTMMQDIAASLLMGFEKWVLQAESGGTILKTPLDSQASLSSEEVIKAKKRRLGRAQKTIGDYCLLAASPVDANAHYATALELARLTGDYFWYAGALEGSVCALLMDRMGQKDPALEEEVKYRYNSVILHYRKSFIQDNAQRVSPLSFELEATLKLARFLCRRELAKEVVELLTAVADGAKSLIDASDRLILYVEIARLFGTLGYHRKAAFFSRLVAQLYLQQENRLAAISAMQVLAMTTKAYRIQSRASIAPSFPKVNCNASWHSLNIFDY
;
A
#
# COMPACT_ATOMS: atom_id res chain seq x y z
N MET A 1 -8.93 -5.91 3.99
CA MET A 1 -8.36 -5.80 2.63
C MET A 1 -7.78 -4.41 2.44
N GLU A 2 -6.86 -4.22 1.50
CA GLU A 2 -6.29 -2.90 1.19
C GLU A 2 -6.93 -2.33 -0.08
N PRO A 3 -7.25 -1.02 -0.12
CA PRO A 3 -7.68 -0.37 -1.34
C PRO A 3 -6.49 -0.18 -2.29
N ASP A 4 -6.80 -0.11 -3.58
CA ASP A 4 -5.87 0.17 -4.66
C ASP A 4 -4.71 -0.83 -4.75
N VAL A 5 -4.98 -2.11 -4.46
CA VAL A 5 -4.00 -3.20 -4.54
C VAL A 5 -3.63 -3.63 -5.97
N SER A 6 -2.33 -3.68 -6.23
CA SER A 6 -1.68 -4.19 -7.43
C SER A 6 -0.59 -5.19 -7.05
N ILE A 7 -0.01 -5.87 -8.04
CA ILE A 7 1.09 -6.82 -7.81
C ILE A 7 2.31 -6.11 -7.20
N ASP A 8 2.58 -4.88 -7.63
CA ASP A 8 3.72 -4.07 -7.16
C ASP A 8 3.47 -3.36 -5.82
N THR A 9 2.27 -3.47 -5.24
CA THR A 9 1.95 -2.87 -3.93
C THR A 9 2.85 -3.40 -2.81
N SER A 10 3.40 -4.62 -2.96
CA SER A 10 4.35 -5.19 -2.00
C SER A 10 5.68 -4.45 -1.91
N ALA A 11 6.01 -3.60 -2.90
CA ALA A 11 7.21 -2.76 -2.92
C ALA A 11 6.93 -1.30 -2.48
N MET A 12 5.72 -0.98 -2.00
CA MET A 12 5.35 0.37 -1.57
C MET A 12 5.52 0.55 -0.07
N ILE A 13 6.23 1.62 0.32
CA ILE A 13 6.45 2.05 1.70
C ILE A 13 5.26 2.89 2.13
N ARG A 14 4.47 2.35 3.07
CA ARG A 14 3.34 3.09 3.66
C ARG A 14 3.87 4.16 4.61
N THR A 15 3.45 5.40 4.35
CA THR A 15 3.84 6.59 5.11
C THR A 15 2.61 7.32 5.60
N ALA A 16 2.45 7.47 6.91
CA ALA A 16 1.35 8.25 7.49
C ALA A 16 1.64 9.73 7.38
N VAL A 17 0.66 10.53 6.94
CA VAL A 17 0.76 11.99 6.89
C VAL A 17 -0.25 12.57 7.86
N LEU A 18 0.21 13.24 8.91
CA LEU A 18 -0.62 13.64 10.06
C LEU A 18 -0.64 15.16 10.24
N PRO A 19 -1.81 15.76 10.54
CA PRO A 19 -1.87 17.15 10.97
C PRO A 19 -1.33 17.26 12.41
N ILE A 20 -0.38 18.17 12.64
CA ILE A 20 0.18 18.46 13.97
C ILE A 20 -0.16 19.89 14.36
N GLY A 21 -0.78 20.05 15.53
CA GLY A 21 -1.35 21.32 15.97
C GLY A 21 -2.63 21.72 15.22
N PRO A 22 -3.18 22.90 15.54
CA PRO A 22 -4.35 23.43 14.85
C PRO A 22 -4.01 23.79 13.39
N ILE A 23 -4.51 22.99 12.45
CA ILE A 23 -4.40 23.26 11.02
C ILE A 23 -5.76 23.09 10.33
N PRO A 24 -6.25 24.11 9.57
CA PRO A 24 -7.46 23.96 8.79
C PRO A 24 -7.35 22.85 7.75
N LEU A 25 -8.37 22.00 7.62
CA LEU A 25 -8.36 20.84 6.73
C LEU A 25 -8.00 21.18 5.26
N PRO A 26 -8.52 22.26 4.64
CA PRO A 26 -8.13 22.62 3.28
C PRO A 26 -6.63 22.93 3.14
N LEU A 27 -6.05 23.58 4.16
CA LEU A 27 -4.63 23.93 4.18
C LEU A 27 -3.75 22.70 4.40
N PHE A 28 -4.15 21.81 5.31
CA PHE A 28 -3.48 20.52 5.50
C PHE A 28 -3.46 19.70 4.20
N ARG A 29 -4.58 19.65 3.47
CA ARG A 29 -4.68 18.96 2.19
C ARG A 29 -3.77 19.58 1.13
N ASP A 30 -3.67 20.90 1.07
CA ASP A 30 -2.75 21.57 0.14
C ASP A 30 -1.28 21.22 0.45
N TYR A 31 -0.87 21.27 1.72
CA TYR A 31 0.48 20.87 2.10
C TYR A 31 0.76 19.38 1.84
N ALA A 32 -0.18 18.50 2.17
CA ALA A 32 -0.05 17.08 1.88
C ALA A 32 0.02 16.81 0.37
N SER A 33 -0.63 17.63 -0.47
CA SER A 33 -0.58 17.48 -1.93
C SER A 33 0.84 17.67 -2.49
N MET A 34 1.69 18.45 -1.82
CA MET A 34 3.09 18.64 -2.21
C MET A 34 3.92 17.36 -2.07
N LEU A 35 3.44 16.35 -1.33
CA LEU A 35 4.10 15.04 -1.23
C LEU A 35 3.83 14.14 -2.44
N SER A 36 2.74 14.39 -3.18
CA SER A 36 2.30 13.53 -4.29
C SER A 36 3.36 13.29 -5.38
N PRO A 37 4.18 14.27 -5.78
CA PRO A 37 5.25 14.04 -6.76
C PRO A 37 6.33 13.06 -6.27
N PHE A 38 6.48 12.87 -4.96
CA PHE A 38 7.50 12.03 -4.34
C PHE A 38 7.01 10.61 -4.04
N CYS A 39 6.03 10.11 -4.80
CA CYS A 39 5.57 8.72 -4.73
C CYS A 39 6.65 7.72 -5.19
N LYS A 40 7.71 8.20 -5.86
CA LYS A 40 8.90 7.45 -6.21
C LYS A 40 10.14 8.34 -6.03
N ILE A 41 11.17 7.80 -5.39
CA ILE A 41 12.46 8.46 -5.21
C ILE A 41 13.54 7.53 -5.75
N GLU A 42 14.21 7.94 -6.83
CA GLU A 42 15.23 7.14 -7.50
C GLU A 42 16.45 6.92 -6.59
N LEU A 43 17.00 5.70 -6.59
CA LEU A 43 18.14 5.32 -5.75
C LEU A 43 19.37 6.20 -5.99
N SER A 44 19.61 6.58 -7.25
CA SER A 44 20.71 7.48 -7.63
C SER A 44 20.66 8.82 -6.88
N SER A 45 19.44 9.32 -6.60
CA SER A 45 19.22 10.57 -5.87
C SER A 45 19.31 10.44 -4.33
N ILE A 46 19.35 9.21 -3.82
CA ILE A 46 19.44 8.89 -2.39
C ILE A 46 20.92 8.71 -1.98
N SER A 47 21.77 8.31 -2.91
CA SER A 47 23.18 7.95 -2.68
C SER A 47 23.98 8.96 -1.86
N SER A 48 23.76 10.27 -2.05
CA SER A 48 24.46 11.34 -1.32
C SER A 48 24.02 11.49 0.14
N PHE A 49 22.83 11.00 0.49
CA PHE A 49 22.28 11.03 1.85
C PHE A 49 22.49 9.69 2.59
N TYR A 50 22.87 8.65 1.85
CA TYR A 50 23.07 7.32 2.39
C TYR A 50 24.46 7.18 3.03
N THR A 51 24.51 6.70 4.27
CA THR A 51 25.76 6.44 4.98
C THR A 51 25.85 4.97 5.36
N GLU A 52 26.78 4.25 4.73
CA GLU A 52 27.04 2.85 5.07
C GLU A 52 27.83 2.76 6.38
N HIS A 53 27.16 2.38 7.47
CA HIS A 53 27.81 2.16 8.77
C HIS A 53 28.44 0.78 8.91
N GLN A 54 27.94 -0.19 8.13
CA GLN A 54 28.38 -1.59 8.09
C GLN A 54 28.03 -2.16 6.72
N LYS A 55 28.64 -3.29 6.35
CA LYS A 55 28.36 -3.94 5.06
C LYS A 55 26.86 -4.13 4.86
N SER A 56 26.32 -3.50 3.82
CA SER A 56 24.88 -3.59 3.52
C SER A 56 24.46 -5.04 3.22
N PRO A 57 23.29 -5.50 3.74
CA PRO A 57 22.69 -6.77 3.35
C PRO A 57 22.12 -6.75 1.92
N PHE A 58 22.02 -5.59 1.27
CA PHE A 58 21.49 -5.44 -0.09
C PHE A 58 22.61 -5.50 -1.13
N ALA A 59 23.16 -6.70 -1.34
CA ALA A 59 24.33 -6.92 -2.18
C ALA A 59 24.12 -6.56 -3.67
N ASN A 60 22.87 -6.60 -4.15
CA ASN A 60 22.52 -6.34 -5.55
C ASN A 60 21.67 -5.06 -5.69
N GLN A 61 21.87 -4.08 -4.81
CA GLN A 61 21.16 -2.80 -4.85
C GLN A 61 21.45 -2.04 -6.17
N PRO A 62 20.42 -1.75 -7.00
CA PRO A 62 20.63 -1.15 -8.31
C PRO A 62 20.72 0.38 -8.25
N TRP A 63 21.80 0.91 -7.68
CA TRP A 63 22.00 2.35 -7.45
C TRP A 63 21.94 3.20 -8.73
N ASP A 64 22.50 2.70 -9.83
CA ASP A 64 22.65 3.44 -11.09
C ASP A 64 21.62 3.04 -12.16
N SER A 65 20.77 2.05 -11.89
CA SER A 65 19.77 1.59 -12.86
C SER A 65 18.65 2.62 -12.98
N GLY A 66 18.40 3.11 -14.19
CA GLY A 66 17.25 3.97 -14.45
C GLY A 66 15.94 3.23 -14.14
N GLY A 67 15.14 3.76 -13.22
CA GLY A 67 13.83 3.20 -12.90
C GLY A 67 13.74 2.49 -11.55
N SER A 68 14.85 2.24 -10.85
CA SER A 68 14.88 1.71 -9.49
C SER A 68 14.83 2.82 -8.44
N GLY A 69 13.82 2.76 -7.59
CA GLY A 69 13.60 3.76 -6.56
C GLY A 69 12.64 3.28 -5.48
N LEU A 70 12.77 3.85 -4.30
CA LEU A 70 11.84 3.63 -3.20
C LEU A 70 10.48 4.21 -3.58
N ARG A 71 9.41 3.45 -3.34
CA ARG A 71 8.04 3.87 -3.63
C ARG A 71 7.30 4.19 -2.36
N PHE A 72 6.53 5.27 -2.38
CA PHE A 72 5.79 5.75 -1.22
C PHE A 72 4.29 5.68 -1.49
N LYS A 73 3.56 5.15 -0.52
CA LYS A 73 2.10 5.26 -0.41
C LYS A 73 1.79 6.16 0.77
N PHE A 74 1.47 7.42 0.48
CA PHE A 74 1.10 8.40 1.50
C PHE A 74 -0.35 8.18 1.94
N VAL A 75 -0.56 8.00 3.25
CA VAL A 75 -1.87 7.82 3.87
C VAL A 75 -2.20 9.09 4.67
N VAL A 76 -2.95 9.98 4.05
CA VAL A 76 -3.35 11.26 4.65
C VAL A 76 -4.34 11.02 5.78
N GLY A 77 -4.05 11.56 6.98
CA GLY A 77 -4.79 11.28 8.22
C GLY A 77 -4.30 10.02 8.95
N GLY A 78 -3.44 9.22 8.33
CA GLY A 78 -2.92 7.98 8.91
C GLY A 78 -3.92 6.82 8.86
N SER A 79 -3.53 5.70 9.46
CA SER A 79 -4.36 4.49 9.54
C SER A 79 -4.01 3.70 10.80
N PRO A 80 -4.96 2.95 11.39
CA PRO A 80 -4.64 2.05 12.48
C PRO A 80 -3.64 0.96 12.02
N PRO A 81 -2.86 0.38 12.95
CA PRO A 81 -1.97 -0.73 12.65
C PRO A 81 -2.73 -1.92 12.05
N SER A 82 -2.15 -2.53 11.03
CA SER A 82 -2.75 -3.70 10.39
C SER A 82 -2.43 -4.97 11.20
N PRO A 83 -3.43 -5.85 11.46
CA PRO A 83 -3.16 -7.12 12.14
C PRO A 83 -2.30 -8.09 11.29
N TRP A 84 -2.05 -7.75 10.03
CA TRP A 84 -1.25 -8.52 9.07
C TRP A 84 0.13 -7.92 8.79
N GLU A 85 0.57 -6.93 9.60
CA GLU A 85 1.85 -6.25 9.42
C GLU A 85 3.07 -7.18 9.41
N ASP A 86 3.07 -8.22 10.24
CA ASP A 86 4.16 -9.21 10.26
C ASP A 86 4.13 -10.14 9.04
N PHE A 87 2.95 -10.34 8.45
CA PHE A 87 2.79 -11.15 7.25
C PHE A 87 3.17 -10.40 5.98
N GLN A 88 2.86 -9.11 5.88
CA GLN A 88 3.07 -8.27 4.70
C GLN A 88 3.67 -6.92 5.14
N SER A 89 4.99 -6.75 4.98
CA SER A 89 5.71 -5.57 5.50
C SER A 89 5.23 -4.25 4.89
N ASN A 90 4.70 -4.24 3.67
CA ASN A 90 4.12 -3.06 3.02
C ASN A 90 2.82 -2.55 3.70
N ARG A 91 2.24 -3.32 4.63
CA ARG A 91 1.14 -2.88 5.49
C ARG A 91 1.62 -2.12 6.73
N LYS A 92 2.91 -2.24 7.11
CA LYS A 92 3.49 -1.48 8.22
C LYS A 92 3.60 -0.01 7.82
N THR A 93 3.16 0.89 8.70
CA THR A 93 3.48 2.31 8.58
C THR A 93 4.95 2.50 8.98
N LEU A 94 5.83 2.54 7.99
CA LEU A 94 7.28 2.57 8.17
C LEU A 94 7.84 4.00 8.28
N ALA A 95 7.06 5.00 7.87
CA ALA A 95 7.39 6.40 8.07
C ALA A 95 6.17 7.21 8.54
N VAL A 96 6.43 8.26 9.32
CA VAL A 96 5.44 9.25 9.75
C VAL A 96 5.92 10.65 9.39
N ILE A 97 5.09 11.37 8.65
CA ILE A 97 5.30 12.77 8.29
C ILE A 97 4.24 13.61 9.01
N GLY A 98 4.65 14.42 9.98
CA GLY A 98 3.83 15.46 10.57
C GLY A 98 3.80 16.69 9.67
N ILE A 99 2.65 17.36 9.56
CA ILE A 99 2.50 18.64 8.88
C ILE A 99 1.96 19.65 9.87
N CYS A 100 2.70 20.74 10.08
CA CYS A 100 2.35 21.82 10.97
C CYS A 100 2.28 23.15 10.20
N HIS A 101 1.31 24.00 10.56
CA HIS A 101 1.25 25.38 10.10
C HIS A 101 1.66 26.32 11.24
N CYS A 102 2.88 26.85 11.17
CA CYS A 102 3.48 27.65 12.24
C CYS A 102 2.65 28.87 12.68
N PRO A 103 1.95 29.62 11.80
CA PRO A 103 1.13 30.75 12.22
C PRO A 103 -0.01 30.38 13.19
N SER A 104 -0.49 29.13 13.14
CA SER A 104 -1.48 28.61 14.10
C SER A 104 -0.84 27.89 15.29
N SER A 105 0.45 27.60 15.21
CA SER A 105 1.23 26.83 16.19
C SER A 105 2.56 27.55 16.50
N PRO A 106 2.54 28.69 17.23
CA PRO A 106 3.74 29.50 17.49
C PRO A 106 4.75 28.80 18.41
N ASP A 107 4.29 27.95 19.33
CA ASP A 107 5.14 27.18 20.22
C ASP A 107 5.64 25.90 19.54
N LEU A 108 6.88 25.94 19.03
CA LEU A 108 7.51 24.78 18.39
C LEU A 108 7.78 23.63 19.37
N ALA A 109 7.82 23.87 20.70
CA ALA A 109 8.08 22.81 21.69
C ALA A 109 6.82 21.97 21.86
N ALA A 110 5.69 22.65 22.02
CA ALA A 110 4.38 22.01 21.99
C ALA A 110 4.16 21.22 20.68
N VAL A 111 4.57 21.76 19.52
CA VAL A 111 4.49 21.04 18.23
C VAL A 111 5.33 19.76 18.24
N ALA A 112 6.57 19.82 18.73
CA ALA A 112 7.44 18.65 18.82
C ALA A 112 6.86 17.58 19.77
N ASP A 113 6.32 17.98 20.91
CA ASP A 113 5.68 17.08 21.88
C ASP A 113 4.40 16.44 21.31
N GLN A 114 3.57 17.23 20.62
CA GLN A 114 2.37 16.72 19.94
C GLN A 114 2.74 15.72 18.84
N PHE A 115 3.79 16.01 18.06
CA PHE A 115 4.29 15.10 17.04
C PHE A 115 4.81 13.79 17.66
N ALA A 116 5.62 13.88 18.71
CA ALA A 116 6.12 12.71 19.43
C ALA A 116 4.97 11.88 20.03
N ALA A 117 3.93 12.53 20.56
CA ALA A 117 2.73 11.86 21.06
C ALA A 117 1.96 11.15 19.93
N ALA A 118 1.77 11.79 18.79
CA ALA A 118 1.10 11.19 17.63
C ALA A 118 1.86 9.96 17.09
N CYS A 119 3.19 10.00 17.09
CA CYS A 119 4.03 8.89 16.63
C CYS A 119 3.92 7.62 17.50
N LYS A 120 3.47 7.72 18.76
CA LYS A 120 3.29 6.55 19.64
C LYS A 120 2.30 5.52 19.10
N ALA A 121 1.34 5.95 18.27
CA ALA A 121 0.39 5.04 17.62
C ALA A 121 1.01 4.21 16.48
N TYR A 122 2.23 4.54 16.04
CA TYR A 122 2.92 3.96 14.89
C TYR A 122 4.21 3.27 15.32
N SER A 123 4.10 2.21 16.12
CA SER A 123 5.23 1.47 16.69
C SER A 123 6.17 0.84 15.65
N SER A 124 5.67 0.55 14.45
CA SER A 124 6.44 0.02 13.32
C SER A 124 7.24 1.09 12.55
N SER A 125 7.07 2.38 12.88
CA SER A 125 7.74 3.47 12.15
C SER A 125 9.25 3.48 12.40
N LEU A 126 10.01 3.56 11.31
CA LEU A 126 11.47 3.66 11.31
C LEU A 126 11.94 5.10 11.18
N VAL A 127 11.17 5.94 10.48
CA VAL A 127 11.50 7.34 10.22
C VAL A 127 10.33 8.24 10.60
N GLN A 128 10.64 9.31 11.32
CA GLN A 128 9.66 10.30 11.78
C GLN A 128 10.21 11.69 11.45
N ARG A 129 9.44 12.50 10.73
CA ARG A 129 9.77 13.90 10.40
C ARG A 129 8.52 14.75 10.52
N CYS A 130 8.64 15.98 10.97
CA CYS A 130 7.57 16.96 11.06
C CYS A 130 7.96 18.18 10.24
N PHE A 131 7.19 18.48 9.20
CA PHE A 131 7.37 19.63 8.32
C PHE A 131 6.51 20.79 8.81
N ALA A 132 7.15 21.86 9.25
CA ALA A 132 6.50 23.03 9.82
C ALA A 132 6.62 24.21 8.85
N PHE A 133 5.48 24.59 8.27
CA PHE A 133 5.39 25.59 7.21
C PHE A 133 5.14 26.99 7.75
N CYS A 134 5.75 27.97 7.09
CA CYS A 134 5.63 29.40 7.36
C CYS A 134 6.04 29.81 8.80
N PRO A 135 7.22 29.40 9.30
CA PRO A 135 7.75 29.86 10.57
C PRO A 135 7.88 31.39 10.58
N GLY A 136 7.60 32.02 11.73
CA GLY A 136 7.91 33.43 11.96
C GLY A 136 9.39 33.63 12.30
N ASP A 137 9.85 34.88 12.25
CA ASP A 137 11.27 35.23 12.46
C ASP A 137 11.82 34.71 13.80
N SER A 138 11.04 34.84 14.89
CA SER A 138 11.43 34.32 16.21
C SER A 138 11.57 32.80 16.26
N GLN A 139 10.85 32.07 15.41
CA GLN A 139 10.94 30.60 15.32
C GLN A 139 12.14 30.16 14.47
N LEU A 140 12.62 31.01 13.56
CA LEU A 140 13.83 30.75 12.76
C LEU A 140 15.12 30.99 13.55
N GLU A 141 15.08 31.94 14.50
CA GLU A 141 16.20 32.26 15.40
C GLU A 141 16.35 31.25 16.56
N ASP A 142 15.36 30.37 16.77
CA ASP A 142 15.40 29.35 17.82
C ASP A 142 16.37 28.20 17.45
N ASP A 143 17.65 28.41 17.75
CA ASP A 143 18.73 27.43 17.55
C ASP A 143 18.59 26.16 18.40
N SER A 144 17.73 26.15 19.42
CA SER A 144 17.56 24.99 20.33
C SER A 144 17.00 23.74 19.65
N LYS A 145 16.55 23.86 18.38
CA LYS A 145 15.88 22.79 17.62
C LYS A 145 16.58 22.37 16.34
N LYS A 146 17.76 22.92 16.06
CA LYS A 146 18.62 22.48 14.95
C LYS A 146 19.16 21.07 15.26
N GLY A 147 18.43 20.04 14.83
CA GLY A 147 18.80 18.62 15.01
C GLY A 147 17.67 17.68 15.45
N GLY A 148 16.43 18.19 15.62
CA GLY A 148 15.26 17.36 15.92
C GLY A 148 14.56 16.81 14.67
N ASN A 149 13.52 16.01 14.88
CA ASN A 149 12.62 15.56 13.79
C ASN A 149 11.78 16.70 13.19
N LEU A 150 11.90 17.93 13.68
CA LEU A 150 11.16 19.11 13.22
C LEU A 150 11.98 19.89 12.18
N ILE A 151 11.42 20.07 10.99
CA ILE A 151 12.05 20.75 9.86
C ILE A 151 11.20 21.96 9.50
N LEU A 152 11.82 23.13 9.48
CA LEU A 152 11.16 24.39 9.19
C LEU A 152 11.21 24.69 7.68
N PHE A 153 10.07 25.08 7.11
CA PHE A 153 9.92 25.53 5.73
C PHE A 153 9.55 27.02 5.72
N PRO A 154 10.53 27.94 5.61
CA PRO A 154 10.29 29.38 5.53
C PRO A 154 9.24 29.73 4.47
N PRO A 155 8.50 30.85 4.65
CA PRO A 155 7.59 31.34 3.61
C PRO A 155 8.35 31.57 2.30
N ALA A 156 7.93 30.87 1.25
CA ALA A 156 8.49 30.99 -0.09
C ALA A 156 7.41 30.64 -1.12
N ASP A 157 7.69 30.87 -2.39
CA ASP A 157 6.83 30.36 -3.46
C ASP A 157 6.80 28.82 -3.47
N ARG A 158 5.77 28.26 -4.11
CA ARG A 158 5.54 26.81 -4.13
C ARG A 158 6.69 26.03 -4.74
N GLN A 159 7.36 26.54 -5.77
CA GLN A 159 8.46 25.82 -6.43
C GLN A 159 9.65 25.69 -5.50
N THR A 160 9.99 26.76 -4.78
CA THR A 160 11.06 26.74 -3.77
C THR A 160 10.73 25.77 -2.62
N GLN A 161 9.47 25.76 -2.15
CA GLN A 161 9.05 24.80 -1.11
C GLN A 161 9.11 23.35 -1.59
N GLU A 162 8.66 23.08 -2.82
CA GLU A 162 8.72 21.74 -3.43
C GLU A 162 10.18 21.29 -3.64
N PHE A 163 11.10 22.19 -4.00
CA PHE A 163 12.52 21.88 -4.10
C PHE A 163 13.13 21.49 -2.75
N HIS A 164 12.86 22.25 -1.68
CA HIS A 164 13.31 21.87 -0.33
C HIS A 164 12.68 20.54 0.12
N LEU A 165 11.40 20.32 -0.21
CA LEU A 165 10.71 19.09 0.12
C LEU A 165 11.33 17.88 -0.59
N GLN A 166 11.80 18.04 -1.83
CA GLN A 166 12.55 17.01 -2.53
C GLN A 166 13.78 16.55 -1.74
N THR A 167 14.60 17.50 -1.25
CA THR A 167 15.76 17.19 -0.42
C THR A 167 15.37 16.44 0.86
N MET A 168 14.30 16.87 1.53
CA MET A 168 13.83 16.22 2.76
C MET A 168 13.28 14.81 2.49
N MET A 169 12.63 14.60 1.36
CA MET A 169 12.14 13.29 0.96
C MET A 169 13.28 12.33 0.59
N GLN A 170 14.37 12.84 0.01
CA GLN A 170 15.60 12.05 -0.23
C GLN A 170 16.27 11.64 1.09
N ASP A 171 16.34 12.53 2.09
CA ASP A 171 16.82 12.21 3.45
C ASP A 171 15.96 11.12 4.12
N ILE A 172 14.62 11.24 4.03
CA ILE A 172 13.69 10.23 4.55
C ILE A 172 13.94 8.88 3.87
N ALA A 173 14.13 8.87 2.54
CA ALA A 173 14.39 7.66 1.78
C ALA A 173 15.72 6.99 2.19
N ALA A 174 16.79 7.77 2.38
CA ALA A 174 18.06 7.27 2.89
C ALA A 174 17.93 6.69 4.31
N SER A 175 17.24 7.42 5.19
CA SER A 175 16.96 6.98 6.57
C SER A 175 16.16 5.67 6.61
N LEU A 176 15.17 5.51 5.72
CA LEU A 176 14.40 4.28 5.58
C LEU A 176 15.28 3.13 5.11
N LEU A 177 16.13 3.36 4.10
CA LEU A 177 17.04 2.34 3.57
C LEU A 177 17.96 1.79 4.66
N MET A 178 18.63 2.68 5.41
CA MET A 178 19.45 2.29 6.56
C MET A 178 18.63 1.57 7.66
N GLY A 179 17.39 2.01 7.89
CA GLY A 179 16.46 1.34 8.80
C GLY A 179 16.11 -0.09 8.37
N PHE A 180 15.95 -0.32 7.06
CA PHE A 180 15.69 -1.63 6.49
C PHE A 180 16.90 -2.55 6.65
N GLU A 181 18.11 -2.06 6.38
CA GLU A 181 19.35 -2.83 6.57
C GLU A 181 19.51 -3.29 8.02
N LYS A 182 19.30 -2.37 8.97
CA LYS A 182 19.35 -2.68 10.40
C LYS A 182 18.33 -3.77 10.76
N TRP A 183 17.12 -3.67 10.23
CA TRP A 183 16.08 -4.68 10.48
C TRP A 183 16.47 -6.05 9.92
N VAL A 184 16.98 -6.10 8.69
CA VAL A 184 17.40 -7.35 8.03
C VAL A 184 18.50 -8.04 8.81
N LEU A 185 19.55 -7.32 9.22
CA LEU A 185 20.66 -7.88 9.99
C LEU A 185 20.21 -8.40 11.36
N GLN A 186 19.24 -7.74 11.99
CA GLN A 186 18.61 -8.24 13.21
C GLN A 186 17.80 -9.51 12.95
N ALA A 187 17.07 -9.59 11.84
CA ALA A 187 16.28 -10.75 11.49
C ALA A 187 17.13 -11.99 11.18
N GLU A 188 18.27 -11.82 10.54
CA GLU A 188 19.24 -12.90 10.25
C GLU A 188 19.86 -13.50 11.51
N SER A 189 19.95 -12.73 12.61
CA SER A 189 20.46 -13.22 13.90
C SER A 189 19.56 -14.29 14.57
N GLY A 190 18.37 -14.57 14.01
CA GLY A 190 17.56 -15.75 14.34
C GLY A 190 16.56 -15.59 15.49
N GLY A 191 16.39 -14.36 16.00
CA GLY A 191 15.49 -14.01 17.11
C GLY A 191 14.09 -13.51 16.70
N THR A 192 13.86 -13.19 15.43
CA THR A 192 12.60 -12.56 14.99
C THR A 192 11.43 -13.53 15.04
N ILE A 193 10.37 -13.12 15.73
CA ILE A 193 9.11 -13.87 15.85
C ILE A 193 8.06 -13.12 15.06
N LEU A 194 7.55 -13.77 14.01
CA LEU A 194 6.52 -13.22 13.12
C LEU A 194 5.24 -14.05 13.26
N LYS A 195 4.13 -13.38 13.56
CA LYS A 195 2.84 -14.01 13.83
C LYS A 195 1.76 -13.45 12.94
N THR A 196 0.70 -14.23 12.77
CA THR A 196 -0.51 -13.84 12.07
C THR A 196 -1.74 -14.19 12.92
N PRO A 197 -2.89 -13.55 12.67
CA PRO A 197 -4.16 -13.96 13.25
C PRO A 197 -4.55 -15.43 12.98
N LEU A 198 -3.89 -16.11 12.02
CA LEU A 198 -4.12 -17.52 11.71
C LEU A 198 -3.38 -18.49 12.65
N ASP A 199 -2.38 -18.01 13.40
CA ASP A 199 -1.53 -18.89 14.22
C ASP A 199 -2.28 -19.35 15.48
N SER A 200 -2.48 -20.67 15.63
CA SER A 200 -3.08 -21.27 16.83
C SER A 200 -2.08 -21.34 18.00
N GLN A 201 -2.60 -21.19 19.23
CA GLN A 201 -1.86 -21.43 20.47
C GLN A 201 -1.86 -22.93 20.79
N ALA A 202 -1.01 -23.72 20.12
CA ALA A 202 -0.86 -25.15 20.43
C ALA A 202 0.43 -25.42 21.21
N SER A 203 0.35 -26.29 22.21
CA SER A 203 1.51 -26.84 22.93
C SER A 203 2.27 -27.81 22.02
N LEU A 204 3.59 -27.63 21.88
CA LEU A 204 4.39 -28.36 20.90
C LEU A 204 5.11 -29.56 21.53
N SER A 205 5.01 -30.71 20.88
CA SER A 205 5.90 -31.88 21.03
C SER A 205 7.28 -31.64 20.39
N SER A 206 8.25 -32.52 20.66
CA SER A 206 9.65 -32.34 20.21
C SER A 206 9.83 -32.31 18.68
N GLU A 207 9.07 -33.09 17.92
CA GLU A 207 9.10 -33.03 16.44
C GLU A 207 8.50 -31.71 15.92
N GLU A 208 7.46 -31.20 16.61
CA GLU A 208 6.85 -29.92 16.29
C GLU A 208 7.79 -28.75 16.61
N VAL A 209 8.71 -28.89 17.56
CA VAL A 209 9.74 -27.87 17.85
C VAL A 209 10.70 -27.68 16.66
N ILE A 210 11.18 -28.78 16.05
CA ILE A 210 12.07 -28.70 14.87
C ILE A 210 11.33 -28.06 13.70
N LYS A 211 10.09 -28.48 13.46
CA LYS A 211 9.22 -27.92 12.42
C LYS A 211 8.92 -26.44 12.67
N ALA A 212 8.69 -26.05 13.92
CA ALA A 212 8.47 -24.66 14.31
C ALA A 212 9.71 -23.78 14.11
N LYS A 213 10.92 -24.29 14.39
CA LYS A 213 12.18 -23.57 14.11
C LYS A 213 12.36 -23.33 12.61
N LYS A 214 12.13 -24.34 11.77
CA LYS A 214 12.18 -24.19 10.30
C LYS A 214 11.12 -23.22 9.79
N ARG A 215 9.90 -23.27 10.36
CA ARG A 215 8.81 -22.36 10.02
C ARG A 215 9.21 -20.92 10.35
N ARG A 216 9.73 -20.66 11.55
CA ARG A 216 10.22 -19.34 11.96
C ARG A 216 11.29 -18.81 11.00
N LEU A 217 12.26 -19.65 10.62
CA LEU A 217 13.28 -19.28 9.64
C LEU A 217 12.67 -18.94 8.27
N GLY A 218 11.73 -19.75 7.78
CA GLY A 218 11.05 -19.49 6.51
C GLY A 218 10.27 -18.18 6.50
N ARG A 219 9.57 -17.87 7.60
CA ARG A 219 8.87 -16.59 7.80
C ARG A 219 9.85 -15.42 7.84
N ALA A 220 10.95 -15.55 8.57
CA ALA A 220 11.99 -14.53 8.63
C ALA A 220 12.60 -14.26 7.24
N GLN A 221 12.93 -15.31 6.48
CA GLN A 221 13.44 -15.19 5.11
C GLN A 221 12.43 -14.51 4.19
N LYS A 222 11.14 -14.86 4.29
CA LYS A 222 10.07 -14.17 3.54
C LYS A 222 10.09 -12.67 3.84
N THR A 223 10.07 -12.31 5.13
CA THR A 223 10.00 -10.91 5.54
C THR A 223 11.28 -10.15 5.21
N ILE A 224 12.46 -10.76 5.28
CA ILE A 224 13.71 -10.17 4.76
C ILE A 224 13.55 -9.86 3.26
N GLY A 225 12.98 -10.78 2.49
CA GLY A 225 12.63 -10.54 1.08
C GLY A 225 11.68 -9.35 0.89
N ASP A 226 10.69 -9.17 1.76
CA ASP A 226 9.82 -7.98 1.74
C ASP A 226 10.61 -6.69 1.97
N TYR A 227 11.54 -6.67 2.94
CA TYR A 227 12.39 -5.49 3.20
C TYR A 227 13.34 -5.20 2.04
N CYS A 228 13.89 -6.22 1.38
CA CYS A 228 14.66 -6.05 0.14
C CYS A 228 13.79 -5.43 -0.98
N LEU A 229 12.51 -5.81 -1.11
CA LEU A 229 11.59 -5.18 -2.06
C LEU A 229 11.33 -3.71 -1.73
N LEU A 230 11.08 -3.40 -0.46
CA LEU A 230 10.86 -2.03 0.00
C LEU A 230 12.11 -1.15 -0.20
N ALA A 231 13.29 -1.75 -0.08
CA ALA A 231 14.58 -1.13 -0.41
C ALA A 231 14.82 -0.99 -1.92
N ALA A 232 13.91 -1.48 -2.78
CA ALA A 232 14.08 -1.52 -4.24
C ALA A 232 15.27 -2.39 -4.73
N SER A 233 15.58 -3.47 -4.01
CA SER A 233 16.51 -4.53 -4.45
C SER A 233 15.77 -5.82 -4.80
N PRO A 234 15.25 -5.96 -6.05
CA PRO A 234 14.45 -7.12 -6.45
C PRO A 234 15.25 -8.42 -6.54
N VAL A 235 16.55 -8.34 -6.90
CA VAL A 235 17.41 -9.52 -7.02
C VAL A 235 17.66 -10.16 -5.65
N ASP A 236 18.02 -9.35 -4.64
CA ASP A 236 18.20 -9.82 -3.27
C ASP A 236 16.88 -10.36 -2.70
N ALA A 237 15.77 -9.63 -2.94
CA ALA A 237 14.44 -10.07 -2.51
C ALA A 237 14.10 -11.47 -3.03
N ASN A 238 14.34 -11.72 -4.32
CA ASN A 238 14.02 -13.00 -4.94
C ASN A 238 14.85 -14.17 -4.37
N ALA A 239 16.12 -13.93 -4.00
CA ALA A 239 16.96 -14.94 -3.35
C ALA A 239 16.39 -15.35 -1.98
N HIS A 240 15.95 -14.38 -1.18
CA HIS A 240 15.31 -14.63 0.10
C HIS A 240 13.94 -15.31 -0.05
N TYR A 241 13.12 -14.91 -1.03
CA TYR A 241 11.86 -15.58 -1.32
C TYR A 241 12.05 -17.03 -1.76
N ALA A 242 13.07 -17.33 -2.58
CA ALA A 242 13.37 -18.71 -2.98
C ALA A 242 13.64 -19.61 -1.76
N THR A 243 14.45 -19.12 -0.82
CA THR A 243 14.73 -19.80 0.46
C THR A 243 13.46 -19.95 1.30
N ALA A 244 12.65 -18.90 1.39
CA ALA A 244 11.38 -18.92 2.12
C ALA A 244 10.39 -19.93 1.56
N LEU A 245 10.27 -20.03 0.23
CA LEU A 245 9.40 -20.98 -0.46
C LEU A 245 9.79 -22.42 -0.17
N GLU A 246 11.09 -22.73 -0.17
CA GLU A 246 11.58 -24.07 0.18
C GLU A 246 11.23 -24.42 1.63
N LEU A 247 11.53 -23.53 2.58
CA LEU A 247 11.26 -23.74 4.01
C LEU A 247 9.76 -23.84 4.32
N ALA A 248 8.94 -22.99 3.71
CA ALA A 248 7.49 -23.01 3.88
C ALA A 248 6.88 -24.30 3.32
N ARG A 249 7.37 -24.78 2.16
CA ARG A 249 6.96 -26.07 1.57
C ARG A 249 7.26 -27.24 2.50
N LEU A 250 8.47 -27.29 3.08
CA LEU A 250 8.89 -28.34 4.02
C LEU A 250 8.08 -28.37 5.31
N THR A 251 7.54 -27.22 5.73
CA THR A 251 6.77 -27.07 6.98
C THR A 251 5.26 -27.09 6.77
N GLY A 252 4.80 -27.11 5.51
CA GLY A 252 3.39 -27.03 5.15
C GLY A 252 2.75 -25.67 5.48
N ASP A 253 3.55 -24.61 5.61
CA ASP A 253 3.05 -23.26 5.92
C ASP A 253 2.57 -22.57 4.63
N TYR A 254 1.44 -23.05 4.09
CA TYR A 254 0.95 -22.62 2.77
C TYR A 254 0.55 -21.15 2.70
N PHE A 255 0.15 -20.54 3.83
CA PHE A 255 -0.17 -19.11 3.87
C PHE A 255 1.08 -18.26 3.63
N TRP A 256 2.18 -18.59 4.32
CA TRP A 256 3.48 -17.94 4.13
C TRP A 256 4.15 -18.30 2.81
N TYR A 257 3.92 -19.52 2.31
CA TYR A 257 4.31 -19.89 0.96
C TYR A 257 3.65 -18.99 -0.09
N ALA A 258 2.33 -18.77 0.00
CA ALA A 258 1.60 -17.90 -0.91
C ALA A 258 2.13 -16.45 -0.86
N GLY A 259 2.38 -15.92 0.34
CA GLY A 259 2.94 -14.59 0.52
C GLY A 259 4.38 -14.43 -0.03
N ALA A 260 5.24 -15.45 0.12
CA ALA A 260 6.57 -15.44 -0.49
C ALA A 260 6.51 -15.51 -2.02
N LEU A 261 5.59 -16.31 -2.57
CA LEU A 261 5.39 -16.41 -4.00
C LEU A 261 4.86 -15.09 -4.56
N GLU A 262 3.89 -14.46 -3.89
CA GLU A 262 3.39 -13.13 -4.23
C GLU A 262 4.52 -12.08 -4.29
N GLY A 263 5.37 -12.05 -3.26
CA GLY A 263 6.55 -11.19 -3.20
C GLY A 263 7.54 -11.46 -4.35
N SER A 264 7.78 -12.74 -4.69
CA SER A 264 8.67 -13.10 -5.81
C SER A 264 8.15 -12.62 -7.17
N VAL A 265 6.83 -12.60 -7.37
CA VAL A 265 6.25 -12.06 -8.61
C VAL A 265 6.38 -10.54 -8.65
N CYS A 266 6.18 -9.86 -7.51
CA CYS A 266 6.47 -8.44 -7.40
C CYS A 266 7.94 -8.14 -7.77
N ALA A 267 8.90 -8.89 -7.21
CA ALA A 267 10.33 -8.75 -7.53
C ALA A 267 10.61 -8.92 -9.04
N LEU A 268 10.01 -9.94 -9.66
CA LEU A 268 10.13 -10.19 -11.10
C LEU A 268 9.61 -9.01 -11.94
N LEU A 269 8.48 -8.40 -11.56
CA LEU A 269 7.94 -7.24 -12.26
C LEU A 269 8.78 -5.98 -12.05
N MET A 270 9.32 -5.80 -10.84
CA MET A 270 10.18 -4.66 -10.50
C MET A 270 11.48 -4.64 -11.31
N ASP A 271 12.08 -5.82 -11.51
CA ASP A 271 13.30 -6.00 -12.31
C ASP A 271 13.09 -5.69 -13.81
N ARG A 272 11.88 -5.93 -14.33
CA ARG A 272 11.55 -5.82 -15.77
C ARG A 272 10.59 -4.68 -16.11
N MET A 273 10.47 -3.70 -15.23
CA MET A 273 9.51 -2.62 -15.41
C MET A 273 9.66 -1.91 -16.75
N GLY A 274 8.53 -1.76 -17.46
CA GLY A 274 8.48 -1.08 -18.76
C GLY A 274 8.69 -1.99 -19.97
N GLN A 275 9.09 -3.26 -19.77
CA GLN A 275 9.20 -4.23 -20.85
C GLN A 275 7.86 -4.93 -21.08
N LYS A 276 7.27 -4.75 -22.26
CA LYS A 276 6.08 -5.51 -22.70
C LYS A 276 6.55 -6.82 -23.31
N ASP A 277 6.80 -7.80 -22.45
CA ASP A 277 7.17 -9.15 -22.84
C ASP A 277 5.98 -10.10 -22.63
N PRO A 278 5.41 -10.69 -23.71
CA PRO A 278 4.36 -11.70 -23.59
C PRO A 278 4.76 -12.91 -22.72
N ALA A 279 6.04 -13.27 -22.68
CA ALA A 279 6.50 -14.37 -21.82
C ALA A 279 6.44 -14.00 -20.34
N LEU A 280 6.74 -12.75 -20.00
CA LEU A 280 6.59 -12.23 -18.63
C LEU A 280 5.13 -12.25 -18.18
N GLU A 281 4.20 -11.90 -19.07
CA GLU A 281 2.78 -11.94 -18.78
C GLU A 281 2.29 -13.36 -18.43
N GLU A 282 2.65 -14.35 -19.24
CA GLU A 282 2.27 -15.74 -18.99
C GLU A 282 2.93 -16.29 -17.72
N GLU A 283 4.18 -15.91 -17.43
CA GLU A 283 4.85 -16.28 -16.18
C GLU A 283 4.15 -15.67 -14.95
N VAL A 284 3.75 -14.39 -15.02
CA VAL A 284 3.00 -13.72 -13.95
C VAL A 284 1.66 -14.40 -13.73
N LYS A 285 0.93 -14.71 -14.82
CA LYS A 285 -0.34 -15.44 -14.75
C LYS A 285 -0.17 -16.81 -14.10
N TYR A 286 0.82 -17.58 -14.53
CA TYR A 286 1.11 -18.90 -13.98
C TYR A 286 1.39 -18.84 -12.47
N ARG A 287 2.30 -17.94 -12.05
CA ARG A 287 2.65 -17.79 -10.64
C ARG A 287 1.51 -17.26 -9.80
N TYR A 288 0.72 -16.29 -10.27
CA TYR A 288 -0.41 -15.76 -9.48
C TYR A 288 -1.56 -16.76 -9.34
N ASN A 289 -1.84 -17.58 -10.34
CA ASN A 289 -2.79 -18.68 -10.18
C ASN A 289 -2.33 -19.65 -9.08
N SER A 290 -1.02 -19.91 -8.98
CA SER A 290 -0.45 -20.66 -7.87
C SER A 290 -0.59 -19.91 -6.53
N VAL A 291 -0.37 -18.59 -6.47
CA VAL A 291 -0.61 -17.78 -5.25
C VAL A 291 -2.05 -17.94 -4.76
N ILE A 292 -3.04 -17.76 -5.66
CA ILE A 292 -4.48 -17.89 -5.35
C ILE A 292 -4.79 -19.29 -4.82
N LEU A 293 -4.27 -20.33 -5.49
CA LEU A 293 -4.44 -21.72 -5.06
C LEU A 293 -3.88 -21.98 -3.66
N HIS A 294 -2.70 -21.43 -3.34
CA HIS A 294 -2.06 -21.63 -2.05
C HIS A 294 -2.74 -20.86 -0.92
N TYR A 295 -3.25 -19.64 -1.17
CA TYR A 295 -4.13 -18.96 -0.22
C TYR A 295 -5.39 -19.77 0.07
N ARG A 296 -6.04 -20.31 -0.96
CA ARG A 296 -7.20 -21.19 -0.79
C ARG A 296 -6.86 -22.45 0.01
N LYS A 297 -5.73 -23.10 -0.31
CA LYS A 297 -5.23 -24.31 0.38
C LYS A 297 -4.83 -24.06 1.84
N SER A 298 -4.48 -22.82 2.18
CA SER A 298 -4.13 -22.44 3.55
C SER A 298 -5.31 -22.44 4.52
N PHE A 299 -6.54 -22.50 4.00
CA PHE A 299 -7.73 -22.66 4.82
C PHE A 299 -7.81 -24.08 5.37
N ILE A 300 -7.74 -24.19 6.70
CA ILE A 300 -7.89 -25.46 7.41
C ILE A 300 -9.32 -25.48 7.94
N GLN A 301 -10.16 -26.40 7.44
CA GLN A 301 -11.57 -26.56 7.84
C GLN A 301 -11.75 -27.07 9.28
N ASP A 302 -10.67 -27.46 9.96
CA ASP A 302 -10.74 -27.91 11.34
C ASP A 302 -11.01 -26.71 12.26
N ASN A 303 -11.89 -26.89 13.25
CA ASN A 303 -12.52 -25.86 14.10
C ASN A 303 -11.56 -24.94 14.92
N ALA A 304 -10.25 -25.00 14.67
CA ALA A 304 -9.22 -24.20 15.31
C ALA A 304 -8.99 -22.82 14.65
N GLN A 305 -9.34 -22.62 13.37
CA GLN A 305 -9.03 -21.38 12.65
C GLN A 305 -10.19 -20.36 12.72
N ARG A 306 -10.06 -19.35 13.59
CA ARG A 306 -11.08 -18.30 13.79
C ARG A 306 -11.14 -17.26 12.67
N VAL A 307 -10.10 -17.17 11.85
CA VAL A 307 -9.94 -16.14 10.82
C VAL A 307 -9.73 -16.83 9.48
N SER A 308 -10.52 -16.48 8.47
CA SER A 308 -10.43 -17.06 7.13
C SER A 308 -9.39 -16.33 6.27
N PRO A 309 -8.54 -17.05 5.50
CA PRO A 309 -7.62 -16.45 4.55
C PRO A 309 -8.30 -15.99 3.25
N LEU A 310 -9.63 -16.14 3.13
CA LEU A 310 -10.41 -15.78 1.95
C LEU A 310 -10.15 -14.35 1.45
N SER A 311 -9.98 -13.39 2.36
CA SER A 311 -9.68 -12.01 1.96
C SER A 311 -8.39 -11.89 1.15
N PHE A 312 -7.36 -12.69 1.45
CA PHE A 312 -6.10 -12.73 0.69
C PHE A 312 -6.25 -13.44 -0.65
N GLU A 313 -7.05 -14.50 -0.72
CA GLU A 313 -7.39 -15.16 -1.99
C GLU A 313 -8.06 -14.18 -2.97
N LEU A 314 -9.06 -13.44 -2.47
CA LEU A 314 -9.78 -12.45 -3.26
C LEU A 314 -8.90 -11.25 -3.62
N GLU A 315 -8.05 -10.80 -2.70
CA GLU A 315 -7.08 -9.73 -2.95
C GLU A 315 -6.07 -10.13 -4.05
N ALA A 316 -5.52 -11.36 -3.98
CA ALA A 316 -4.61 -11.88 -5.00
C ALA A 316 -5.28 -12.00 -6.38
N THR A 317 -6.55 -12.42 -6.41
CA THR A 317 -7.34 -12.51 -7.64
C THR A 317 -7.60 -11.11 -8.24
N LEU A 318 -7.86 -10.10 -7.41
CA LEU A 318 -7.98 -8.70 -7.84
C LEU A 318 -6.65 -8.15 -8.39
N LYS A 319 -5.52 -8.45 -7.75
CA LYS A 319 -4.19 -8.04 -8.23
C LYS A 319 -3.90 -8.61 -9.62
N LEU A 320 -4.23 -9.89 -9.84
CA LEU A 320 -4.11 -10.51 -11.17
C LEU A 320 -5.07 -9.88 -12.19
N ALA A 321 -6.35 -9.70 -11.84
CA ALA A 321 -7.33 -9.07 -12.71
C ALA A 321 -6.91 -7.65 -13.14
N ARG A 322 -6.30 -6.89 -12.21
CA ARG A 322 -5.75 -5.56 -12.48
C ARG A 322 -4.56 -5.61 -13.43
N PHE A 323 -3.62 -6.52 -13.21
CA PHE A 323 -2.46 -6.71 -14.10
C PHE A 323 -2.88 -7.05 -15.53
N LEU A 324 -3.93 -7.86 -15.69
CA LEU A 324 -4.45 -8.27 -17.00
C LEU A 324 -5.44 -7.27 -17.62
N CYS A 325 -5.79 -6.17 -16.92
CA CYS A 325 -6.89 -5.27 -17.29
C CYS A 325 -6.64 -4.49 -18.59
N ARG A 326 -6.92 -5.14 -19.72
CA ARG A 326 -6.83 -4.60 -21.08
C ARG A 326 -7.91 -5.20 -21.97
N ARG A 327 -8.22 -4.56 -23.10
CA ARG A 327 -9.35 -4.95 -23.96
C ARG A 327 -9.18 -6.35 -24.56
N GLU A 328 -7.94 -6.72 -24.87
CA GLU A 328 -7.59 -7.99 -25.50
C GLU A 328 -7.84 -9.18 -24.57
N LEU A 329 -7.70 -8.98 -23.26
CA LEU A 329 -7.90 -10.00 -22.21
C LEU A 329 -9.22 -9.82 -21.45
N ALA A 330 -10.16 -9.04 -21.98
CA ALA A 330 -11.38 -8.67 -21.27
C ALA A 330 -12.20 -9.90 -20.80
N LYS A 331 -12.18 -11.00 -21.55
CA LYS A 331 -12.85 -12.25 -21.16
C LYS A 331 -12.26 -12.82 -19.86
N GLU A 332 -10.94 -12.97 -19.81
CA GLU A 332 -10.23 -13.51 -18.65
C GLU A 332 -10.40 -12.61 -17.42
N VAL A 333 -10.29 -11.29 -17.61
CA VAL A 333 -10.51 -10.32 -16.53
C VAL A 333 -11.94 -10.39 -16.01
N VAL A 334 -12.95 -10.53 -16.89
CA VAL A 334 -14.35 -10.69 -16.46
C VAL A 334 -14.54 -11.95 -15.63
N GLU A 335 -13.94 -13.08 -16.02
CA GLU A 335 -14.02 -14.34 -15.28
C GLU A 335 -13.42 -14.19 -13.88
N LEU A 336 -12.24 -13.57 -13.76
CA LEU A 336 -11.62 -13.26 -12.47
C LEU A 336 -12.50 -12.35 -11.61
N LEU A 337 -13.02 -11.26 -12.17
CA LEU A 337 -13.88 -10.32 -11.44
C LEU A 337 -15.20 -10.94 -10.99
N THR A 338 -15.77 -11.85 -11.79
CA THR A 338 -16.97 -12.61 -11.41
C THR A 338 -16.67 -13.55 -10.25
N ALA A 339 -15.55 -14.29 -10.30
CA ALA A 339 -15.12 -15.15 -9.19
C ALA A 339 -14.91 -14.35 -7.89
N VAL A 340 -14.29 -13.17 -7.99
CA VAL A 340 -14.10 -12.27 -6.84
C VAL A 340 -15.45 -11.77 -6.30
N ALA A 341 -16.38 -11.39 -7.16
CA ALA A 341 -17.71 -10.93 -6.77
C ALA A 341 -18.52 -12.01 -6.03
N ASP A 342 -18.39 -13.27 -6.47
CA ASP A 342 -19.06 -14.39 -5.80
C ASP A 342 -18.42 -14.72 -4.45
N GLY A 343 -17.09 -14.73 -4.36
CA GLY A 343 -16.37 -14.93 -3.10
C GLY A 343 -16.63 -13.82 -2.08
N ALA A 344 -16.89 -12.59 -2.52
CA ALA A 344 -17.18 -11.45 -1.64
C ALA A 344 -18.42 -11.63 -0.76
N LYS A 345 -19.38 -12.47 -1.19
CA LYS A 345 -20.59 -12.78 -0.42
C LYS A 345 -20.26 -13.54 0.88
N SER A 346 -19.14 -14.25 0.91
CA SER A 346 -18.67 -15.03 2.06
C SER A 346 -17.75 -14.22 2.99
N LEU A 347 -17.44 -12.96 2.66
CA LEU A 347 -16.69 -12.07 3.54
C LEU A 347 -17.57 -11.56 4.68
N ILE A 348 -17.03 -11.64 5.90
CA ILE A 348 -17.73 -11.21 7.12
C ILE A 348 -17.67 -9.69 7.28
N ASP A 349 -16.50 -9.08 7.03
CA ASP A 349 -16.30 -7.64 7.19
C ASP A 349 -16.99 -6.85 6.06
N ALA A 350 -17.84 -5.89 6.43
CA ALA A 350 -18.47 -4.98 5.48
C ALA A 350 -17.45 -4.07 4.77
N SER A 351 -16.36 -3.71 5.46
CA SER A 351 -15.28 -2.88 4.92
C SER A 351 -14.55 -3.60 3.79
N ASP A 352 -14.26 -4.88 3.97
CA ASP A 352 -13.62 -5.72 2.94
C ASP A 352 -14.51 -5.87 1.72
N ARG A 353 -15.81 -6.11 1.92
CA ARG A 353 -16.80 -6.16 0.82
C ARG A 353 -16.87 -4.82 0.07
N LEU A 354 -16.84 -3.71 0.80
CA LEU A 354 -16.86 -2.37 0.23
C LEU A 354 -15.64 -2.13 -0.66
N ILE A 355 -14.44 -2.37 -0.14
CA ILE A 355 -13.18 -2.23 -0.88
C ILE A 355 -13.24 -3.08 -2.16
N LEU A 356 -13.61 -4.35 -2.03
CA LEU A 356 -13.67 -5.28 -3.15
C LEU A 356 -14.64 -4.81 -4.23
N TYR A 357 -15.86 -4.38 -3.88
CA TYR A 357 -16.82 -3.89 -4.88
C TYR A 357 -16.40 -2.57 -5.53
N VAL A 358 -15.71 -1.69 -4.80
CA VAL A 358 -15.10 -0.49 -5.40
C VAL A 358 -14.07 -0.88 -6.46
N GLU A 359 -13.20 -1.85 -6.17
CA GLU A 359 -12.18 -2.29 -7.13
C GLU A 359 -12.77 -2.99 -8.34
N ILE A 360 -13.78 -3.84 -8.16
CA ILE A 360 -14.49 -4.46 -9.28
C ILE A 360 -15.14 -3.38 -10.16
N ALA A 361 -15.77 -2.38 -9.55
CA ALA A 361 -16.39 -1.28 -10.31
C ALA A 361 -15.36 -0.51 -11.14
N ARG A 362 -14.20 -0.18 -10.54
CA ARG A 362 -13.09 0.51 -11.22
C ARG A 362 -12.57 -0.32 -12.40
N LEU A 363 -12.30 -1.61 -12.21
CA LEU A 363 -11.77 -2.49 -13.26
C LEU A 363 -12.76 -2.67 -14.42
N PHE A 364 -14.06 -2.86 -14.15
CA PHE A 364 -15.07 -2.88 -15.21
C PHE A 364 -15.19 -1.53 -15.93
N GLY A 365 -15.01 -0.41 -15.21
CA GLY A 365 -14.96 0.93 -15.79
C GLY A 365 -13.82 1.08 -16.78
N THR A 366 -12.61 0.63 -16.42
CA THR A 366 -11.41 0.63 -17.28
C THR A 366 -11.60 -0.21 -18.55
N LEU A 367 -12.28 -1.35 -18.46
CA LEU A 367 -12.63 -2.18 -19.62
C LEU A 367 -13.73 -1.57 -20.52
N GLY A 368 -14.39 -0.48 -20.08
CA GLY A 368 -15.53 0.13 -20.78
C GLY A 368 -16.87 -0.56 -20.52
N TYR A 369 -16.94 -1.51 -19.58
CA TYR A 369 -18.19 -2.18 -19.18
C TYR A 369 -18.98 -1.34 -18.17
N HIS A 370 -19.38 -0.13 -18.59
CA HIS A 370 -20.01 0.87 -17.71
C HIS A 370 -21.26 0.39 -16.98
N ARG A 371 -22.07 -0.50 -17.56
CA ARG A 371 -23.24 -1.08 -16.87
C ARG A 371 -22.84 -2.01 -15.72
N LYS A 372 -21.78 -2.80 -15.90
CA LYS A 372 -21.24 -3.67 -14.84
C LYS A 372 -20.58 -2.81 -13.75
N ALA A 373 -19.79 -1.82 -14.14
CA ALA A 373 -19.20 -0.86 -13.21
C ALA A 373 -20.28 -0.19 -12.34
N ALA A 374 -21.34 0.32 -12.97
CA ALA A 374 -22.46 0.95 -12.30
C ALA A 374 -23.23 0.00 -11.36
N PHE A 375 -23.33 -1.29 -11.71
CA PHE A 375 -23.93 -2.31 -10.84
C PHE A 375 -23.14 -2.46 -9.54
N PHE A 376 -21.81 -2.62 -9.62
CA PHE A 376 -20.98 -2.74 -8.42
C PHE A 376 -20.92 -1.44 -7.62
N SER A 377 -20.89 -0.27 -8.27
CA SER A 377 -21.05 1.02 -7.57
C SER A 377 -22.37 1.12 -6.79
N ARG A 378 -23.46 0.54 -7.29
CA ARG A 378 -24.72 0.47 -6.55
C ARG A 378 -24.62 -0.44 -5.32
N LEU A 379 -23.91 -1.56 -5.40
CA LEU A 379 -23.63 -2.43 -4.24
C LEU A 379 -22.80 -1.69 -3.18
N VAL A 380 -21.81 -0.89 -3.60
CA VAL A 380 -21.05 -0.01 -2.70
C VAL A 380 -21.97 0.98 -2.00
N ALA A 381 -22.87 1.65 -2.73
CA ALA A 381 -23.83 2.58 -2.13
C ALA A 381 -24.79 1.89 -1.14
N GLN A 382 -25.19 0.64 -1.41
CA GLN A 382 -26.00 -0.15 -0.47
C GLN A 382 -25.25 -0.44 0.83
N LEU A 383 -23.96 -0.80 0.76
CA LEU A 383 -23.13 -1.01 1.95
C LEU A 383 -22.97 0.27 2.77
N TYR A 384 -22.80 1.42 2.11
CA TYR A 384 -22.77 2.71 2.81
C TYR A 384 -24.08 3.01 3.54
N LEU A 385 -25.22 2.74 2.92
CA LEU A 385 -26.53 2.96 3.54
C LEU A 385 -26.77 2.07 4.78
N GLN A 386 -26.10 0.92 4.89
CA GLN A 386 -26.18 0.04 6.06
C GLN A 386 -25.40 0.57 7.27
N GLN A 387 -24.51 1.55 7.12
CA GLN A 387 -23.67 2.08 8.22
C GLN A 387 -24.37 3.13 9.08
N GLU A 388 -25.64 3.48 8.79
CA GLU A 388 -26.50 4.39 9.56
C GLU A 388 -25.83 5.73 10.00
N ASN A 389 -24.90 6.25 9.19
CA ASN A 389 -24.20 7.52 9.45
C ASN A 389 -24.45 8.52 8.31
N ARG A 390 -24.59 9.81 8.66
CA ARG A 390 -24.72 10.94 7.73
C ARG A 390 -23.61 10.97 6.67
N LEU A 391 -22.36 10.74 7.05
CA LEU A 391 -21.25 10.74 6.09
C LEU A 391 -21.39 9.59 5.07
N ALA A 392 -21.74 8.39 5.55
CA ALA A 392 -21.99 7.25 4.70
C ALA A 392 -23.18 7.47 3.74
N ALA A 393 -24.25 8.12 4.20
CA ALA A 393 -25.38 8.50 3.34
C ALA A 393 -24.98 9.49 2.24
N ILE A 394 -24.11 10.46 2.55
CA ILE A 394 -23.55 11.40 1.55
C ILE A 394 -22.71 10.62 0.53
N SER A 395 -21.81 9.75 0.98
CA SER A 395 -20.99 8.90 0.10
C SER A 395 -21.86 8.00 -0.79
N ALA A 396 -22.91 7.38 -0.25
CA ALA A 396 -23.86 6.59 -1.02
C ALA A 396 -24.54 7.42 -2.12
N MET A 397 -24.99 8.64 -1.80
CA MET A 397 -25.63 9.53 -2.77
C MET A 397 -24.66 9.96 -3.87
N GLN A 398 -23.42 10.28 -3.53
CA GLN A 398 -22.37 10.64 -4.50
C GLN A 398 -22.08 9.47 -5.45
N VAL A 399 -21.88 8.26 -4.91
CA VAL A 399 -21.62 7.05 -5.70
C VAL A 399 -22.81 6.78 -6.64
N LEU A 400 -24.06 6.86 -6.15
CA LEU A 400 -25.24 6.67 -6.98
C LEU A 400 -25.35 7.72 -8.09
N ALA A 401 -25.07 8.99 -7.78
CA ALA A 401 -25.10 10.07 -8.77
C ALA A 401 -24.14 9.80 -9.94
N MET A 402 -22.94 9.26 -9.67
CA MET A 402 -21.98 8.87 -10.72
C MET A 402 -22.50 7.76 -11.64
N THR A 403 -23.32 6.85 -11.13
CA THR A 403 -23.85 5.71 -11.90
C THR A 403 -25.03 6.07 -12.82
N THR A 404 -25.72 7.18 -12.57
CA THR A 404 -26.97 7.53 -13.28
C THR A 404 -26.82 7.54 -14.80
N LYS A 405 -25.69 8.02 -15.34
CA LYS A 405 -25.44 8.08 -16.79
C LYS A 405 -25.39 6.70 -17.43
N ALA A 406 -24.88 5.69 -16.74
CA ALA A 406 -24.72 4.33 -17.26
C ALA A 406 -26.06 3.56 -17.37
N TYR A 407 -27.06 3.98 -16.57
CA TYR A 407 -28.41 3.41 -16.58
C TYR A 407 -29.42 4.21 -17.38
N ARG A 408 -29.02 5.33 -18.02
CA ARG A 408 -29.90 6.04 -18.94
C ARG A 408 -30.26 5.14 -20.11
N ILE A 409 -31.48 4.63 -20.11
CA ILE A 409 -32.12 4.07 -21.29
C ILE A 409 -32.47 5.27 -22.17
N GLN A 410 -31.73 5.51 -23.25
CA GLN A 410 -32.22 6.42 -24.29
C GLN A 410 -33.50 5.80 -24.86
N SER A 411 -34.64 6.45 -24.60
CA SER A 411 -35.88 6.10 -25.29
C SER A 411 -35.67 6.29 -26.79
N ARG A 412 -36.05 5.30 -27.61
CA ARG A 412 -36.00 5.37 -29.09
C ARG A 412 -36.68 6.63 -29.67
N ALA A 413 -37.49 7.34 -28.89
CA ALA A 413 -38.14 8.60 -29.26
C ALA A 413 -37.20 9.84 -29.27
N SER A 414 -35.92 9.71 -28.91
CA SER A 414 -35.00 10.85 -28.77
C SER A 414 -33.91 10.96 -29.85
N ILE A 415 -34.02 10.19 -30.95
CA ILE A 415 -33.14 10.34 -32.12
C ILE A 415 -33.73 11.43 -33.03
N ALA A 416 -33.35 12.68 -32.79
CA ALA A 416 -33.40 13.76 -33.77
C ALA A 416 -31.95 14.14 -34.16
N PRO A 417 -31.69 14.62 -35.40
CA PRO A 417 -30.34 14.69 -35.93
C PRO A 417 -29.48 15.75 -35.23
N SER A 418 -28.20 15.41 -35.17
CA SER A 418 -27.06 16.01 -34.47
C SER A 418 -26.89 17.54 -34.54
N PHE A 419 -26.42 18.10 -33.42
CA PHE A 419 -25.58 19.31 -33.35
C PHE A 419 -24.46 19.11 -32.31
N PRO A 420 -23.33 19.85 -32.38
CA PRO A 420 -22.00 19.33 -32.08
C PRO A 420 -21.73 19.11 -30.58
N LYS A 421 -20.93 18.07 -30.31
CA LYS A 421 -20.53 17.61 -28.98
C LYS A 421 -19.75 18.68 -28.22
N VAL A 422 -20.27 19.11 -27.08
CA VAL A 422 -19.46 19.70 -26.00
C VAL A 422 -18.77 18.56 -25.27
N ASN A 423 -17.44 18.60 -25.26
CA ASN A 423 -16.58 17.57 -24.70
C ASN A 423 -16.52 17.74 -23.16
N CYS A 424 -17.35 17.00 -22.42
CA CYS A 424 -17.24 16.94 -20.95
C CYS A 424 -16.61 15.60 -20.55
N ASN A 425 -15.27 15.57 -20.49
CA ASN A 425 -14.49 14.50 -19.87
C ASN A 425 -14.74 14.51 -18.34
N ALA A 426 -15.72 13.73 -17.87
CA ALA A 426 -15.75 13.30 -16.47
C ALA A 426 -14.93 12.00 -16.39
N SER A 427 -13.69 12.10 -15.92
CA SER A 427 -12.77 10.97 -15.84
C SER A 427 -13.19 9.99 -14.75
N TRP A 428 -13.11 8.69 -15.02
CA TRP A 428 -13.33 7.63 -14.03
C TRP A 428 -12.18 7.49 -13.02
N HIS A 429 -11.13 8.32 -13.14
CA HIS A 429 -9.95 8.29 -12.26
C HIS A 429 -10.19 8.94 -10.90
N SER A 430 -11.29 9.67 -10.71
CA SER A 430 -11.61 10.40 -9.48
C SER A 430 -12.45 9.60 -8.46
N LEU A 431 -12.39 8.26 -8.50
CA LEU A 431 -13.01 7.40 -7.48
C LEU A 431 -12.16 7.41 -6.18
N ASN A 432 -11.77 8.56 -5.61
CA ASN A 432 -11.20 8.58 -4.25
C ASN A 432 -12.35 8.50 -3.24
N ILE A 433 -12.83 7.28 -3.00
CA ILE A 433 -13.90 6.96 -2.07
C ILE A 433 -13.39 6.91 -0.61
N PHE A 434 -12.07 6.99 -0.39
CA PHE A 434 -11.43 6.87 0.93
C PHE A 434 -10.92 8.20 1.53
N ASP A 435 -11.15 9.34 0.88
CA ASP A 435 -10.72 10.65 1.40
C ASP A 435 -11.82 11.35 2.22
N TYR A 436 -12.22 10.73 3.35
CA TYR A 436 -12.90 11.43 4.44
C TYR A 436 -12.45 10.93 5.81
#